data_AF-A0A396C4I6-F1
#
_entry.id   AF-A0A396C4I6-F1
#
_cell.length_a   1.000
_cell.length_b   1.000
_cell.length_c   1.000
_cell.angle_alpha   90.00
_cell.angle_beta   90.00
_cell.angle_gamma   90.00
#
_symmetry.space_group_name_H-M   'P 1'
#
loop_
_entity.id
_entity.type
_entity.pdbx_description
1 polymer ?
#
loop_
_entity_poly.entity_id
_entity_poly.type
_entity_poly.pdbx_seq_one_letter_code
_entity_poly.pdbx_strand_id
1 'polypeptide(L)'
;MKVKQFLILGGMAILTSLMSSCEKIHDEAQSCGLYLDFKYDYNMVYADAFHSQVKKVDVYVFDRDSNFLFKQSADGAQLVDKRYRMRLNVPIGEEKNFIVMAWAGAVDNFVTELGDKKPKTIKELKLKMQQQENGINNADLGNLWYGEIRDVNYLAQEEQTETINLIKNTNRFRIILQKVGEGESISVKDLSIRLLTDNSYYNYKNEIIPTHTVGYMPYFTNDIDGVGAVAELNTMRLLKDNPVKLIIRDNTQNRDLLNVDLMQYLLATQMEGHKMTAQEYLDRQSEFTIILFYNVNNEQGAFLSAKIIINDWTLWMHGTDI
;
A
#
# COMPACT_ATOMS: atom_id res chain seq x y z
N MET A 1 84.41 39.92 2.66
CA MET A 1 83.75 41.15 2.18
C MET A 1 82.51 40.76 1.38
N LYS A 2 81.32 41.14 1.88
CA LYS A 2 79.97 41.23 1.24
C LYS A 2 79.44 39.99 0.48
N VAL A 3 78.55 39.19 1.11
CA VAL A 3 77.07 39.31 1.16
C VAL A 3 76.40 39.11 -0.21
N LYS A 4 75.66 38.01 -0.36
CA LYS A 4 74.19 38.02 -0.54
C LYS A 4 73.62 36.59 -0.44
N GLN A 5 72.80 36.39 0.59
CA GLN A 5 71.82 35.31 0.68
C GLN A 5 70.73 35.54 -0.37
N PHE A 6 70.26 34.47 -1.01
CA PHE A 6 68.87 34.36 -1.45
C PHE A 6 68.41 32.92 -1.25
N LEU A 7 67.41 32.77 -0.37
CA LEU A 7 66.47 31.66 -0.33
C LEU A 7 65.89 31.45 -1.73
N ILE A 8 65.59 30.19 -2.09
CA ILE A 8 64.25 29.76 -2.52
C ILE A 8 64.16 28.24 -2.25
N LEU A 9 63.31 27.92 -1.28
CA LEU A 9 62.76 26.60 -1.01
C LEU A 9 61.73 26.32 -2.11
N GLY A 10 61.82 25.19 -2.81
CA GLY A 10 60.88 24.82 -3.86
C GLY A 10 60.59 23.33 -3.85
N GLY A 11 59.96 22.85 -2.77
CA GLY A 11 59.36 21.52 -2.73
C GLY A 11 58.15 21.49 -3.65
N MET A 12 58.26 20.80 -4.79
CA MET A 12 57.12 20.55 -5.65
C MET A 12 56.34 19.36 -5.09
N ALA A 13 55.40 19.65 -4.20
CA ALA A 13 54.40 18.68 -3.75
C ALA A 13 53.50 18.33 -4.94
N ILE A 14 53.57 17.07 -5.38
CA ILE A 14 52.64 16.48 -6.33
C ILE A 14 51.30 16.35 -5.60
N LEU A 15 50.44 17.35 -5.77
CA LEU A 15 49.03 17.25 -5.38
C LEU A 15 48.25 16.80 -6.61
N THR A 16 48.27 15.50 -6.90
CA THR A 16 47.31 14.88 -7.80
C THR A 16 45.95 14.87 -7.11
N SER A 17 45.21 15.97 -7.21
CA SER A 17 43.77 15.97 -7.02
C SER A 17 43.16 15.20 -8.20
N LEU A 18 43.09 13.87 -8.06
CA LEU A 18 42.20 13.05 -8.89
C LEU A 18 40.76 13.41 -8.48
N MET A 19 40.26 14.50 -9.05
CA MET A 19 38.83 14.78 -9.09
C MET A 19 38.25 13.83 -10.12
N SER A 20 37.89 12.62 -9.72
CA SER A 20 37.09 11.71 -10.54
C SER A 20 35.62 12.16 -10.52
N SER A 21 35.35 13.38 -10.97
CA SER A 21 34.03 13.77 -11.46
C SER A 21 33.91 13.25 -12.87
N CYS A 22 32.78 12.63 -13.23
CA CYS A 22 32.47 12.01 -14.54
C CYS A 22 33.00 12.88 -15.72
N GLU A 23 34.25 12.67 -16.13
CA GLU A 23 34.96 13.49 -17.12
C GLU A 23 34.75 12.89 -18.51
N LYS A 24 34.31 13.74 -19.44
CA LYS A 24 34.03 13.50 -20.86
C LYS A 24 35.27 13.10 -21.68
N ILE A 25 36.01 12.07 -21.28
CA ILE A 25 37.19 11.60 -22.03
C ILE A 25 37.13 10.08 -22.14
N HIS A 26 36.22 9.60 -22.98
CA HIS A 26 36.32 8.45 -23.88
C HIS A 26 34.92 8.18 -24.46
N ASP A 27 34.86 7.62 -25.67
CA ASP A 27 33.69 7.47 -26.55
C ASP A 27 32.54 6.56 -26.02
N GLU A 28 32.39 6.42 -24.71
CA GLU A 28 31.31 5.68 -24.03
C GLU A 28 30.72 6.53 -22.90
N ALA A 29 29.94 7.54 -23.25
CA ALA A 29 29.21 8.42 -22.32
C ALA A 29 28.04 7.71 -21.59
N GLN A 30 28.21 6.46 -21.13
CA GLN A 30 27.08 5.58 -20.78
C GLN A 30 26.98 5.14 -19.31
N SER A 31 27.92 5.45 -18.42
CA SER A 31 27.91 4.83 -17.08
C SER A 31 27.47 5.71 -15.90
N CYS A 32 27.14 6.98 -16.07
CA CYS A 32 26.71 7.85 -14.95
C CYS A 32 25.17 8.01 -14.95
N GLY A 33 24.49 7.61 -13.87
CA GLY A 33 23.04 7.79 -13.74
C GLY A 33 22.46 7.26 -12.43
N LEU A 34 21.37 7.88 -11.97
CA LEU A 34 20.60 7.42 -10.81
C LEU A 34 19.36 6.67 -11.29
N TYR A 35 19.19 5.45 -10.79
CA TYR A 35 18.09 4.55 -11.12
C TYR A 35 17.32 4.17 -9.86
N LEU A 36 16.01 3.99 -10.00
CA LEU A 36 15.16 3.38 -8.99
C LEU A 36 14.73 1.99 -9.43
N ASP A 37 15.01 1.02 -8.58
CA ASP A 37 14.42 -0.31 -8.63
C ASP A 37 13.22 -0.37 -7.68
N PHE A 38 12.16 -1.09 -8.02
CA PHE A 38 10.94 -1.15 -7.20
C PHE A 38 10.69 -2.58 -6.79
N LYS A 39 10.42 -2.79 -5.50
CA LYS A 39 10.28 -4.13 -4.93
C LYS A 39 9.01 -4.23 -4.10
N TYR A 40 8.20 -5.25 -4.36
CA TYR A 40 7.03 -5.61 -3.57
C TYR A 40 7.17 -7.04 -3.06
N ASP A 41 8.04 -7.24 -2.07
CA ASP A 41 8.22 -8.50 -1.33
C ASP A 41 7.54 -8.48 0.05
N TYR A 42 6.92 -7.36 0.41
CA TYR A 42 6.14 -7.18 1.63
C TYR A 42 4.72 -7.75 1.49
N ASN A 43 4.65 -9.05 1.26
CA ASN A 43 3.43 -9.83 1.09
C ASN A 43 3.56 -11.20 1.79
N MET A 44 2.48 -11.99 1.81
CA MET A 44 2.46 -13.31 2.47
C MET A 44 3.27 -14.41 1.78
N VAL A 45 3.67 -14.23 0.52
CA VAL A 45 4.52 -15.20 -0.20
C VAL A 45 6.02 -14.92 -0.06
N TYR A 46 6.40 -13.82 0.59
CA TYR A 46 7.79 -13.43 0.85
C TYR A 46 8.66 -13.39 -0.41
N ALA A 47 8.06 -13.06 -1.55
CA ALA A 47 8.71 -12.96 -2.84
C ALA A 47 8.31 -11.67 -3.53
N ASP A 48 9.23 -11.09 -4.28
CA ASP A 48 8.96 -9.88 -5.03
C ASP A 48 7.91 -10.12 -6.12
N ALA A 49 6.80 -9.40 -6.00
CA ALA A 49 5.67 -9.44 -6.91
C ALA A 49 5.46 -8.10 -7.65
N PHE A 50 6.46 -7.21 -7.68
CA PHE A 50 6.36 -5.92 -8.35
C PHE A 50 5.94 -6.09 -9.82
N HIS A 51 6.73 -6.84 -10.59
CA HIS A 51 6.53 -7.00 -12.04
C HIS A 51 5.23 -7.73 -12.43
N SER A 52 4.60 -8.45 -11.50
CA SER A 52 3.35 -9.18 -11.75
C SER A 52 2.11 -8.41 -11.31
N GLN A 53 2.21 -7.49 -10.34
CA GLN A 53 1.05 -6.84 -9.74
C GLN A 53 0.99 -5.32 -9.96
N VAL A 54 2.13 -4.64 -10.05
CA VAL A 54 2.19 -3.18 -10.11
C VAL A 54 2.16 -2.70 -11.55
N LYS A 55 1.12 -1.95 -11.90
CA LYS A 55 0.87 -1.50 -13.29
C LYS A 55 1.23 -0.03 -13.56
N LYS A 56 1.52 0.72 -12.50
CA LYS A 56 1.88 2.14 -12.56
C LYS A 56 2.70 2.53 -11.33
N VAL A 57 3.68 3.38 -11.49
CA VAL A 57 4.44 4.04 -10.42
C VAL A 57 4.47 5.55 -10.67
N ASP A 58 4.20 6.32 -9.63
CA ASP A 58 4.33 7.77 -9.58
C ASP A 58 5.41 8.10 -8.53
N VAL A 59 6.60 8.45 -8.99
CA VAL A 59 7.74 8.83 -8.15
C VAL A 59 7.77 10.33 -7.95
N TYR A 60 7.96 10.75 -6.70
CA TYR A 60 8.10 12.15 -6.31
C TYR A 60 9.52 12.35 -5.76
N VAL A 61 10.23 13.34 -6.32
CA VAL A 61 11.62 13.64 -5.98
C VAL A 61 11.69 15.04 -5.36
N PHE A 62 12.40 15.14 -4.24
CA PHE A 62 12.61 16.35 -3.47
C PHE A 62 14.11 16.58 -3.24
N ASP A 63 14.50 17.82 -2.95
CA ASP A 63 15.83 18.11 -2.41
C ASP A 63 15.93 17.77 -0.92
N ARG A 64 17.13 17.94 -0.33
CA ARG A 64 17.39 17.69 1.10
C ARG A 64 16.58 18.59 2.04
N ASP A 65 16.16 19.76 1.57
CA ASP A 65 15.30 20.68 2.33
C ASP A 65 13.81 20.34 2.16
N SER A 66 13.51 19.17 1.57
CA SER A 66 12.17 18.65 1.27
C SER A 66 11.39 19.48 0.26
N ASN A 67 12.03 20.35 -0.53
CA ASN A 67 11.36 21.07 -1.60
C ASN A 67 11.17 20.17 -2.82
N PHE A 68 10.01 20.26 -3.45
CA PHE A 68 9.67 19.45 -4.61
C PHE A 68 10.52 19.83 -5.82
N LEU A 69 11.12 18.83 -6.45
CA LEU A 69 11.87 18.98 -7.69
C LEU A 69 11.00 18.58 -8.89
N PHE A 70 10.57 17.32 -8.93
CA PHE A 70 9.76 16.80 -10.02
C PHE A 70 9.02 15.51 -9.64
N LYS A 71 8.03 15.17 -10.47
CA LYS A 71 7.34 13.88 -10.48
C LYS A 71 7.73 13.14 -11.75
N GLN A 72 8.00 11.85 -11.65
CA GLN A 72 8.24 10.98 -12.80
C GLN A 72 7.35 9.74 -12.69
N SER A 73 6.70 9.39 -13.78
CA SER A 73 5.73 8.29 -13.82
C SER A 73 6.17 7.23 -14.82
N ALA A 74 5.82 5.99 -14.54
CA ALA A 74 5.90 4.90 -15.50
C ALA A 74 4.70 3.96 -15.32
N ASP A 75 4.20 3.44 -16.43
CA ASP A 75 3.07 2.52 -16.46
C ASP A 75 3.19 1.50 -17.60
N GLY A 76 2.26 0.55 -17.61
CA GLY A 76 2.07 -0.37 -18.72
C GLY A 76 3.14 -1.46 -18.81
N ALA A 77 3.41 -1.90 -20.04
CA ALA A 77 4.19 -3.11 -20.31
C ALA A 77 5.65 -3.05 -19.82
N GLN A 78 6.23 -1.85 -19.66
CA GLN A 78 7.62 -1.71 -19.21
C GLN A 78 7.83 -2.24 -17.79
N LEU A 79 6.82 -2.13 -16.92
CA LEU A 79 6.93 -2.58 -15.53
C LEU A 79 6.93 -4.11 -15.39
N VAL A 80 6.55 -4.83 -16.46
CA VAL A 80 6.56 -6.30 -16.49
C VAL A 80 7.96 -6.87 -16.77
N ASP A 81 8.87 -6.08 -17.36
CA ASP A 81 10.27 -6.51 -17.55
C ASP A 81 10.98 -6.56 -16.19
N LYS A 82 11.49 -7.73 -15.82
CA LYS A 82 12.25 -7.95 -14.57
C LYS A 82 13.55 -7.15 -14.47
N ARG A 83 14.00 -6.53 -15.57
CA ARG A 83 15.18 -5.65 -15.61
C ARG A 83 14.80 -4.17 -15.57
N TYR A 84 13.51 -3.87 -15.46
CA TYR A 84 13.03 -2.50 -15.40
C TYR A 84 13.64 -1.78 -14.20
N ARG A 85 14.31 -0.66 -14.47
CA ARG A 85 14.72 0.33 -13.48
C ARG A 85 14.35 1.71 -14.02
N MET A 86 13.77 2.57 -13.19
CA MET A 86 13.45 3.94 -13.57
C MET A 86 14.69 4.81 -13.48
N ARG A 87 15.24 5.24 -14.62
CA ARG A 87 16.28 6.28 -14.65
C ARG A 87 15.68 7.62 -14.25
N LEU A 88 16.16 8.23 -13.17
CA LEU A 88 15.71 9.55 -12.73
C LEU A 88 16.31 10.66 -13.57
N ASN A 89 15.48 11.66 -13.88
CA ASN A 89 15.88 12.86 -14.63
C ASN A 89 16.61 13.88 -13.74
N VAL A 90 17.73 13.48 -13.15
CA VAL A 90 18.61 14.35 -12.34
C VAL A 90 19.84 14.80 -13.13
N PRO A 91 20.42 15.97 -12.83
CA PRO A 91 21.70 16.39 -13.43
C PRO A 91 22.78 15.33 -13.25
N ILE A 92 23.52 15.04 -14.31
CA ILE A 92 24.61 14.06 -14.32
C ILE A 92 25.91 14.79 -13.96
N GLY A 93 26.80 14.12 -13.23
CA GLY A 93 28.14 14.64 -12.92
C GLY A 93 28.21 15.57 -11.70
N GLU A 94 27.09 15.83 -11.03
CA GLU A 94 27.06 16.58 -9.77
C GLU A 94 26.58 15.69 -8.63
N GLU A 95 27.40 15.58 -7.58
CA GLU A 95 27.00 14.94 -6.33
C GLU A 95 25.82 15.70 -5.72
N LYS A 96 24.74 14.99 -5.43
CA LYS A 96 23.53 15.62 -4.88
C LYS A 96 22.74 14.64 -4.04
N ASN A 97 22.07 15.17 -3.03
CA ASN A 97 21.18 14.38 -2.20
C ASN A 97 19.73 14.67 -2.54
N PHE A 98 18.93 13.61 -2.56
CA PHE A 98 17.50 13.65 -2.86
C PHE A 98 16.71 12.92 -1.80
N ILE A 99 15.45 13.30 -1.65
CA ILE A 99 14.45 12.49 -0.95
C ILE A 99 13.50 11.98 -2.02
N VAL A 100 13.29 10.67 -2.07
CA VAL A 100 12.39 10.03 -3.05
C VAL A 100 11.29 9.27 -2.32
N MET A 101 10.09 9.27 -2.88
CA MET A 101 8.99 8.39 -2.45
C MET A 101 8.12 8.05 -3.65
N ALA A 102 7.27 7.03 -3.53
CA ALA A 102 6.37 6.65 -4.61
C ALA A 102 4.95 6.35 -4.14
N TRP A 103 3.99 6.59 -5.04
CA TRP A 103 2.68 5.94 -5.01
C TRP A 103 2.59 5.03 -6.23
N ALA A 104 2.24 3.77 -6.04
CA ALA A 104 2.13 2.81 -7.13
C ALA A 104 0.72 2.20 -7.19
N GLY A 105 0.30 1.79 -8.37
CA GLY A 105 -1.04 1.25 -8.63
C GLY A 105 -2.18 2.27 -8.55
N ALA A 106 -1.91 3.53 -8.17
CA ALA A 106 -2.88 4.60 -8.11
C ALA A 106 -3.49 4.90 -9.50
N VAL A 107 -4.68 4.35 -9.73
CA VAL A 107 -5.57 4.58 -10.87
C VAL A 107 -6.70 5.53 -10.47
N ASP A 108 -7.73 5.64 -11.31
CA ASP A 108 -8.87 6.57 -11.21
C ASP A 108 -9.54 6.64 -9.83
N ASN A 109 -9.37 5.65 -8.94
CA ASN A 109 -9.97 5.63 -7.60
C ASN A 109 -9.19 6.42 -6.53
N PHE A 110 -8.03 6.97 -6.85
CA PHE A 110 -7.17 7.69 -5.88
C PHE A 110 -6.76 9.05 -6.42
N VAL A 111 -6.77 10.06 -5.56
CA VAL A 111 -6.34 11.41 -5.91
C VAL A 111 -5.35 11.93 -4.90
N THR A 112 -4.37 12.69 -5.39
CA THR A 112 -3.60 13.56 -4.51
C THR A 112 -4.43 14.80 -4.16
N GLU A 113 -4.36 15.28 -2.92
CA GLU A 113 -5.13 16.47 -2.46
C GLU A 113 -4.90 17.70 -3.37
N LEU A 114 -3.71 17.79 -3.94
CA LEU A 114 -3.31 18.89 -4.82
C LEU A 114 -3.90 18.80 -6.24
N GLY A 115 -4.55 17.69 -6.62
CA GLY A 115 -4.95 17.42 -8.00
C GLY A 115 -3.76 17.55 -8.95
N ASP A 116 -3.89 18.41 -9.96
CA ASP A 116 -2.83 18.69 -10.95
C ASP A 116 -1.73 19.64 -10.44
N LYS A 117 -1.90 20.24 -9.26
CA LYS A 117 -0.90 21.15 -8.69
C LYS A 117 0.29 20.37 -8.15
N LYS A 118 1.48 20.93 -8.34
CA LYS A 118 2.72 20.41 -7.78
C LYS A 118 2.80 20.72 -6.27
N PRO A 119 3.19 19.76 -5.41
CA PRO A 119 3.48 20.07 -4.02
C PRO A 119 4.66 21.03 -3.93
N LYS A 120 4.70 21.88 -2.91
CA LYS A 120 5.91 22.66 -2.60
C LYS A 120 6.90 21.83 -1.79
N THR A 121 6.38 21.03 -0.86
CA THR A 121 7.18 20.18 0.02
C THR A 121 6.60 18.79 0.12
N ILE A 122 7.40 17.83 0.57
CA ILE A 122 6.93 16.44 0.77
C ILE A 122 5.70 16.36 1.68
N LYS A 123 5.57 17.27 2.66
CA LYS A 123 4.44 17.30 3.60
C LYS A 123 3.09 17.61 2.95
N GLU A 124 3.09 18.23 1.78
CA GLU A 124 1.88 18.51 1.01
C GLU A 124 1.42 17.29 0.19
N LEU A 125 2.24 16.25 0.06
CA LEU A 125 1.80 14.99 -0.52
C LEU A 125 0.85 14.29 0.44
N LYS A 126 -0.40 14.24 0.03
CA LYS A 126 -1.46 13.47 0.69
C LYS A 126 -2.30 12.79 -0.36
N LEU A 127 -2.68 11.55 -0.08
CA LEU A 127 -3.45 10.70 -0.98
C LEU A 127 -4.80 10.41 -0.35
N LYS A 128 -5.86 10.69 -1.10
CA LYS A 128 -7.24 10.43 -0.72
C LYS A 128 -7.85 9.39 -1.65
N MET A 129 -8.56 8.42 -1.08
CA MET A 129 -9.45 7.55 -1.82
C MET A 129 -10.65 8.35 -2.32
N GLN A 130 -10.98 8.23 -3.60
CA GLN A 130 -12.21 8.81 -4.13
C GLN A 130 -13.41 8.07 -3.52
N GLN A 131 -14.19 8.80 -2.74
CA GLN A 131 -15.45 8.32 -2.17
C GLN A 131 -16.58 8.62 -3.15
N GLN A 132 -17.62 7.81 -3.10
CA GLN A 132 -18.89 8.13 -3.73
C GLN A 132 -19.72 9.00 -2.76
N GLU A 133 -20.91 9.39 -3.19
CA GLU A 133 -21.81 10.22 -2.39
C GLU A 133 -22.03 9.65 -0.97
N ASN A 134 -22.12 10.54 0.02
CA ASN A 134 -22.47 10.22 1.42
C ASN A 134 -21.48 9.32 2.18
N GLY A 135 -20.18 9.31 1.81
CA GLY A 135 -19.14 8.59 2.57
C GLY A 135 -19.16 7.08 2.35
N ILE A 136 -19.78 6.64 1.25
CA ILE A 136 -19.85 5.23 0.84
C ILE A 136 -18.85 4.98 -0.29
N ASN A 137 -18.32 3.76 -0.36
CA ASN A 137 -17.58 3.27 -1.52
C ASN A 137 -18.06 1.85 -1.87
N ASN A 138 -18.53 1.66 -3.10
CA ASN A 138 -18.95 0.35 -3.62
C ASN A 138 -18.19 -0.07 -4.89
N ALA A 139 -17.06 0.59 -5.18
CA ALA A 139 -16.25 0.34 -6.35
C ALA A 139 -15.11 -0.64 -6.02
N ASP A 140 -14.66 -1.41 -7.02
CA ASP A 140 -13.36 -2.08 -6.93
C ASP A 140 -12.27 -1.00 -6.96
N LEU A 141 -11.64 -0.77 -5.81
CA LEU A 141 -10.59 0.23 -5.64
C LEU A 141 -9.35 -0.09 -6.46
N GLY A 142 -9.16 -1.36 -6.84
CA GLY A 142 -7.91 -1.85 -7.39
C GLY A 142 -6.80 -1.89 -6.32
N ASN A 143 -5.56 -1.94 -6.79
CA ASN A 143 -4.41 -2.07 -5.91
C ASN A 143 -3.67 -0.74 -5.76
N LEU A 144 -3.44 -0.31 -4.53
CA LEU A 144 -2.59 0.85 -4.21
C LEU A 144 -1.38 0.37 -3.41
N TRP A 145 -0.20 0.90 -3.70
CA TRP A 145 0.99 0.71 -2.90
C TRP A 145 1.63 2.05 -2.53
N TYR A 146 2.13 2.11 -1.31
CA TYR A 146 3.05 3.15 -0.86
C TYR A 146 4.49 2.69 -1.07
N GLY A 147 5.31 3.51 -1.71
CA GLY A 147 6.76 3.35 -1.74
C GLY A 147 7.42 4.18 -0.66
N GLU A 148 8.27 3.56 0.14
CA GLU A 148 8.94 4.19 1.28
C GLU A 148 9.68 5.49 0.90
N ILE A 149 9.78 6.39 1.87
CA ILE A 149 10.64 7.56 1.75
C ILE A 149 12.08 7.08 1.87
N ARG A 150 12.90 7.41 0.87
CA ARG A 150 14.31 7.06 0.83
C ARG A 150 15.17 8.31 0.65
N ASP A 151 16.12 8.49 1.55
CA ASP A 151 17.20 9.47 1.38
C ASP A 151 18.26 8.88 0.45
N VAL A 152 18.49 9.55 -0.67
CA VAL A 152 19.42 9.12 -1.72
C VAL A 152 20.62 10.04 -1.73
N ASN A 153 21.81 9.48 -1.52
CA ASN A 153 23.07 10.18 -1.70
C ASN A 153 23.65 9.84 -3.08
N TYR A 154 23.36 10.65 -4.09
CA TYR A 154 23.83 10.41 -5.45
C TYR A 154 25.27 10.91 -5.61
N LEU A 155 26.19 9.97 -5.86
CA LEU A 155 27.63 10.24 -5.95
C LEU A 155 28.09 10.69 -7.34
N ALA A 156 27.24 10.55 -8.36
CA ALA A 156 27.55 10.96 -9.74
C ALA A 156 28.86 10.42 -10.35
N GLN A 157 29.38 9.30 -9.82
CA GLN A 157 30.61 8.63 -10.26
C GLN A 157 30.35 7.45 -11.21
N GLU A 158 29.23 6.74 -11.01
CA GLU A 158 28.84 5.54 -11.76
C GLU A 158 27.31 5.39 -11.79
N GLU A 159 26.81 4.25 -12.29
CA GLU A 159 25.39 3.92 -12.23
C GLU A 159 25.04 3.56 -10.79
N GLN A 160 24.19 4.37 -10.18
CA GLN A 160 23.69 4.14 -8.84
C GLN A 160 22.25 3.65 -8.93
N THR A 161 21.92 2.56 -8.25
CA THR A 161 20.54 2.06 -8.14
C THR A 161 20.09 2.07 -6.69
N GLU A 162 18.94 2.69 -6.45
CA GLU A 162 18.27 2.71 -5.16
C GLU A 162 16.99 1.88 -5.24
N THR A 163 16.71 1.07 -4.22
CA THR A 163 15.49 0.25 -4.18
C THR A 163 14.38 0.96 -3.42
N ILE A 164 13.19 1.07 -3.99
CA ILE A 164 11.99 1.56 -3.30
C ILE A 164 11.16 0.34 -2.89
N ASN A 165 11.11 0.07 -1.59
CA ASN A 165 10.25 -0.98 -1.05
C ASN A 165 8.80 -0.51 -1.03
N LEU A 166 7.89 -1.37 -1.49
CA LEU A 166 6.47 -1.10 -1.59
C LEU A 166 5.67 -1.84 -0.51
N ILE A 167 4.72 -1.14 0.10
CA ILE A 167 3.70 -1.69 1.01
C ILE A 167 2.34 -1.53 0.35
N LYS A 168 1.56 -2.61 0.27
CA LYS A 168 0.21 -2.56 -0.30
C LYS A 168 -0.76 -1.94 0.71
N ASN A 169 -1.56 -0.99 0.23
CA ASN A 169 -2.50 -0.21 1.03
C ASN A 169 -3.96 -0.59 0.81
N THR A 170 -4.29 -1.46 -0.15
CA THR A 170 -5.66 -1.91 -0.35
C THR A 170 -5.80 -3.39 0.01
N ASN A 171 -6.96 -3.71 0.59
CA ASN A 171 -7.31 -5.02 1.09
C ASN A 171 -8.62 -5.46 0.46
N ARG A 172 -8.73 -6.75 0.11
CA ARG A 172 -9.93 -7.35 -0.45
C ARG A 172 -10.52 -8.35 0.55
N PHE A 173 -11.84 -8.34 0.65
CA PHE A 173 -12.62 -9.20 1.53
C PHE A 173 -13.65 -9.95 0.71
N ARG A 174 -13.67 -11.27 0.85
CA ARG A 174 -14.72 -12.13 0.32
C ARG A 174 -15.53 -12.67 1.48
N ILE A 175 -16.75 -12.17 1.63
CA ILE A 175 -17.69 -12.59 2.66
C ILE A 175 -18.62 -13.65 2.07
N ILE A 176 -18.70 -14.81 2.72
CA ILE A 176 -19.58 -15.92 2.35
C ILE A 176 -20.54 -16.16 3.51
N LEU A 177 -21.84 -16.02 3.27
CA LEU A 177 -22.89 -16.32 4.23
C LEU A 177 -23.58 -17.63 3.85
N GLN A 178 -23.33 -18.65 4.66
CA GLN A 178 -23.89 -19.98 4.48
C GLN A 178 -24.96 -20.26 5.53
N LYS A 179 -26.15 -20.63 5.08
CA LYS A 179 -27.20 -21.10 5.99
C LYS A 179 -26.86 -22.50 6.51
N VAL A 180 -27.05 -22.69 7.80
CA VAL A 180 -27.04 -24.02 8.46
C VAL A 180 -28.38 -24.27 9.13
N GLY A 181 -28.82 -25.53 9.13
CA GLY A 181 -30.11 -25.93 9.70
C GLY A 181 -31.30 -25.65 8.80
N GLU A 182 -32.50 -25.68 9.38
CA GLU A 182 -33.78 -25.49 8.69
C GLU A 182 -34.05 -24.02 8.32
N GLY A 183 -35.06 -23.78 7.47
CA GLY A 183 -35.42 -22.45 6.95
C GLY A 183 -34.84 -22.14 5.57
N GLU A 184 -35.30 -21.06 4.95
CA GLU A 184 -34.81 -20.59 3.64
C GLU A 184 -33.52 -19.78 3.76
N SER A 185 -32.66 -19.83 2.74
CA SER A 185 -31.48 -18.96 2.66
C SER A 185 -31.90 -17.54 2.31
N ILE A 186 -31.17 -16.56 2.85
CA ILE A 186 -31.36 -15.15 2.54
C ILE A 186 -30.49 -14.86 1.31
N SER A 187 -31.11 -14.38 0.24
CA SER A 187 -30.39 -14.00 -0.98
C SER A 187 -29.50 -12.78 -0.69
N VAL A 188 -28.32 -12.72 -1.33
CA VAL A 188 -27.40 -11.58 -1.19
C VAL A 188 -28.05 -10.24 -1.54
N LYS A 189 -29.04 -10.23 -2.44
CA LYS A 189 -29.80 -9.02 -2.83
C LYS A 189 -30.61 -8.42 -1.66
N ASP A 190 -30.96 -9.27 -0.70
CA ASP A 190 -31.78 -8.95 0.46
C ASP A 190 -30.90 -8.61 1.69
N LEU A 191 -29.58 -8.65 1.53
CA LEU A 191 -28.60 -8.33 2.57
C LEU A 191 -27.98 -6.94 2.36
N SER A 192 -27.65 -6.28 3.47
CA SER A 192 -26.71 -5.16 3.48
C SER A 192 -25.44 -5.59 4.19
N ILE A 193 -24.32 -5.66 3.46
CA ILE A 193 -23.00 -6.01 3.98
C ILE A 193 -22.12 -4.76 3.92
N ARG A 194 -21.51 -4.37 5.04
CA ARG A 194 -20.70 -3.15 5.14
C ARG A 194 -19.47 -3.36 6.02
N LEU A 195 -18.35 -2.79 5.60
CA LEU A 195 -17.23 -2.48 6.49
C LEU A 195 -17.21 -0.99 6.81
N LEU A 196 -17.06 -0.65 8.08
CA LEU A 196 -16.99 0.74 8.56
C LEU A 196 -15.64 1.01 9.23
N THR A 197 -14.86 1.95 8.68
CA THR A 197 -13.56 2.35 9.24
C THR A 197 -13.11 3.72 8.70
N ASP A 198 -12.27 4.44 9.44
CA ASP A 198 -11.65 5.70 9.00
C ASP A 198 -10.23 5.43 8.50
N ASN A 199 -10.08 5.21 7.20
CA ASN A 199 -8.79 4.89 6.58
C ASN A 199 -8.66 5.37 5.12
N SER A 200 -9.46 6.36 4.70
CA SER A 200 -9.48 6.81 3.30
C SER A 200 -8.50 7.92 2.95
N TYR A 201 -7.70 8.41 3.90
CA TYR A 201 -6.83 9.56 3.69
C TYR A 201 -5.46 9.37 4.32
N TYR A 202 -4.40 9.60 3.55
CA TYR A 202 -3.02 9.33 3.93
C TYR A 202 -2.15 10.56 3.78
N ASN A 203 -1.21 10.74 4.70
CA ASN A 203 -0.09 11.66 4.51
C ASN A 203 1.07 11.02 3.73
N TYR A 204 2.11 11.79 3.48
CA TYR A 204 3.34 11.37 2.79
C TYR A 204 4.11 10.23 3.47
N LYS A 205 3.85 9.94 4.75
CA LYS A 205 4.45 8.83 5.51
C LYS A 205 3.59 7.56 5.51
N ASN A 206 2.52 7.55 4.71
CA ASN A 206 1.53 6.48 4.72
C ASN A 206 0.77 6.33 6.06
N GLU A 207 0.71 7.40 6.85
CA GLU A 207 -0.08 7.45 8.07
C GLU A 207 -1.50 7.93 7.74
N ILE A 208 -2.50 7.32 8.37
CA ILE A 208 -3.89 7.75 8.22
C ILE A 208 -4.05 9.16 8.81
N ILE A 209 -4.66 10.05 8.03
CA ILE A 209 -5.16 11.33 8.51
C ILE A 209 -6.65 11.10 8.84
N PRO A 210 -7.04 11.13 10.12
CA PRO A 210 -8.43 10.91 10.50
C PRO A 210 -9.35 11.93 9.82
N THR A 211 -10.46 11.46 9.26
CA THR A 211 -11.44 12.31 8.59
C THR A 211 -12.85 11.96 9.01
N HIS A 212 -13.31 10.78 8.59
CA HIS A 212 -14.63 10.26 8.88
C HIS A 212 -14.65 8.76 8.56
N THR A 213 -15.62 8.07 9.15
CA THR A 213 -15.87 6.66 8.87
C THR A 213 -16.41 6.50 7.45
N VAL A 214 -15.76 5.64 6.68
CA VAL A 214 -16.21 5.22 5.34
C VAL A 214 -17.02 3.95 5.43
N GLY A 215 -18.13 3.89 4.68
CA GLY A 215 -18.90 2.67 4.43
C GLY A 215 -18.47 1.96 3.16
N TYR A 216 -17.64 0.94 3.30
CA TYR A 216 -17.28 0.06 2.18
C TYR A 216 -18.37 -0.98 1.97
N MET A 217 -18.90 -1.01 0.76
CA MET A 217 -19.96 -1.92 0.30
C MET A 217 -19.42 -2.85 -0.80
N PRO A 218 -20.10 -3.98 -1.07
CA PRO A 218 -19.67 -4.90 -2.11
C PRO A 218 -19.66 -4.25 -3.49
N TYR A 219 -18.58 -4.47 -4.24
CA TYR A 219 -18.52 -4.20 -5.68
C TYR A 219 -18.99 -5.42 -6.51
N PHE A 220 -19.06 -6.59 -5.88
CA PHE A 220 -19.55 -7.82 -6.48
C PHE A 220 -20.39 -8.59 -5.47
N THR A 221 -21.53 -9.13 -5.93
CA THR A 221 -22.38 -10.03 -5.15
C THR A 221 -22.88 -11.17 -6.03
N ASN A 222 -23.07 -12.35 -5.43
CA ASN A 222 -23.67 -13.49 -6.10
C ASN A 222 -24.31 -14.45 -5.09
N ASP A 223 -25.37 -15.14 -5.49
CA ASP A 223 -25.88 -16.31 -4.77
C ASP A 223 -25.31 -17.57 -5.43
N ILE A 224 -24.72 -18.46 -4.65
CA ILE A 224 -24.12 -19.71 -5.14
C ILE A 224 -24.86 -20.90 -4.54
N ASP A 225 -25.42 -21.75 -5.39
CA ASP A 225 -26.13 -22.97 -4.99
C ASP A 225 -25.24 -23.86 -4.10
N GLY A 226 -25.78 -24.27 -2.95
CA GLY A 226 -25.08 -25.09 -1.96
C GLY A 226 -24.06 -24.35 -1.08
N VAL A 227 -23.74 -23.09 -1.39
CA VAL A 227 -22.83 -22.25 -0.60
C VAL A 227 -23.58 -21.13 0.12
N GLY A 228 -24.41 -20.37 -0.60
CA GLY A 228 -25.16 -19.22 -0.07
C GLY A 228 -24.74 -17.89 -0.69
N ALA A 229 -24.96 -16.81 0.05
CA ALA A 229 -24.70 -15.44 -0.40
C ALA A 229 -23.20 -15.13 -0.36
N VAL A 230 -22.67 -14.58 -1.45
CA VAL A 230 -21.26 -14.18 -1.58
C VAL A 230 -21.19 -12.70 -1.90
N ALA A 231 -20.30 -11.99 -1.22
CA ALA A 231 -20.01 -10.59 -1.48
C ALA A 231 -18.50 -10.34 -1.48
N GLU A 232 -18.02 -9.56 -2.45
CA GLU A 232 -16.65 -9.06 -2.46
C GLU A 232 -16.63 -7.55 -2.31
N LEU A 233 -15.77 -7.09 -1.40
CA LEU A 233 -15.60 -5.71 -1.00
C LEU A 233 -14.11 -5.45 -0.74
N ASN A 234 -13.74 -4.18 -0.67
CA ASN A 234 -12.38 -3.77 -0.38
C ASN A 234 -12.34 -2.68 0.68
N THR A 235 -11.20 -2.56 1.34
CA THR A 235 -10.88 -1.39 2.17
C THR A 235 -9.50 -0.85 1.79
N MET A 236 -9.17 0.29 2.37
CA MET A 236 -7.80 0.79 2.41
C MET A 236 -6.98 0.07 3.50
N ARG A 237 -5.88 0.67 3.95
CA ARG A 237 -4.89 0.06 4.84
C ARG A 237 -5.52 -0.27 6.19
N LEU A 238 -5.17 -1.43 6.72
CA LEU A 238 -5.60 -1.90 8.03
C LEU A 238 -4.52 -1.56 9.05
N LEU A 239 -4.87 -0.77 10.06
CA LEU A 239 -3.97 -0.48 11.19
C LEU A 239 -4.49 -1.22 12.41
N LYS A 240 -3.60 -1.89 13.15
CA LYS A 240 -3.95 -2.72 14.31
C LYS A 240 -4.78 -1.99 15.37
N ASP A 241 -4.58 -0.66 15.49
CA ASP A 241 -5.24 0.19 16.49
C ASP A 241 -6.44 0.97 15.90
N ASN A 242 -6.80 0.71 14.63
CA ASN A 242 -7.93 1.35 13.95
C ASN A 242 -9.06 0.31 13.73
N PRO A 243 -10.22 0.44 14.39
CA PRO A 243 -11.27 -0.56 14.31
C PRO A 243 -11.87 -0.65 12.91
N VAL A 244 -12.38 -1.84 12.57
CA VAL A 244 -13.11 -2.10 11.34
C VAL A 244 -14.38 -2.84 11.70
N LYS A 245 -15.54 -2.19 11.64
CA LYS A 245 -16.80 -2.86 11.95
C LYS A 245 -17.35 -3.59 10.73
N LEU A 246 -17.64 -4.88 10.87
CA LEU A 246 -18.42 -5.64 9.89
C LEU A 246 -19.88 -5.67 10.33
N ILE A 247 -20.75 -5.12 9.47
CA ILE A 247 -22.19 -5.13 9.68
C ILE A 247 -22.85 -5.91 8.55
N ILE A 248 -23.71 -6.86 8.93
CA ILE A 248 -24.56 -7.62 8.02
C ILE A 248 -26.00 -7.48 8.50
N ARG A 249 -26.87 -6.97 7.64
CA ARG A 249 -28.30 -6.77 7.92
C ARG A 249 -29.17 -7.53 6.94
N ASP A 250 -30.20 -8.18 7.46
CA ASP A 250 -31.32 -8.71 6.68
C ASP A 250 -32.33 -7.58 6.45
N ASN A 251 -32.46 -7.13 5.20
CA ASN A 251 -33.34 -6.03 4.85
C ASN A 251 -34.82 -6.44 4.81
N THR A 252 -35.13 -7.74 4.65
CA THR A 252 -36.51 -8.23 4.60
C THR A 252 -37.15 -8.21 5.98
N GLN A 253 -36.37 -8.54 7.01
CA GLN A 253 -36.80 -8.55 8.41
C GLN A 253 -36.35 -7.30 9.17
N ASN A 254 -35.62 -6.40 8.52
CA ASN A 254 -35.07 -5.17 9.07
C ASN A 254 -34.27 -5.39 10.38
N ARG A 255 -33.45 -6.44 10.43
CA ARG A 255 -32.66 -6.83 11.60
C ARG A 255 -31.18 -7.00 11.25
N ASP A 256 -30.31 -6.63 12.18
CA ASP A 256 -28.88 -6.93 12.04
C ASP A 256 -28.66 -8.41 12.35
N LEU A 257 -27.97 -9.10 11.44
CA LEU A 257 -27.50 -10.47 11.63
C LEU A 257 -26.15 -10.44 12.35
N LEU A 258 -25.26 -9.52 11.97
CA LEU A 258 -23.92 -9.38 12.54
C LEU A 258 -23.56 -7.90 12.71
N ASN A 259 -22.91 -7.57 13.83
CA ASN A 259 -22.29 -6.26 14.05
C ASN A 259 -21.08 -6.41 14.99
N VAL A 260 -19.91 -6.63 14.42
CA VAL A 260 -18.69 -6.97 15.18
C VAL A 260 -17.52 -6.09 14.78
N ASP A 261 -16.54 -5.94 15.68
CA ASP A 261 -15.23 -5.37 15.34
C ASP A 261 -14.37 -6.43 14.67
N LEU A 262 -14.39 -6.44 13.33
CA LEU A 262 -13.67 -7.39 12.49
C LEU A 262 -12.17 -7.37 12.77
N MET A 263 -11.59 -6.23 13.18
CA MET A 263 -10.15 -6.12 13.42
C MET A 263 -9.65 -7.11 14.47
N GLN A 264 -10.43 -7.34 15.54
CA GLN A 264 -10.07 -8.30 16.60
C GLN A 264 -9.95 -9.72 16.06
N TYR A 265 -10.85 -10.09 15.15
CA TYR A 265 -10.86 -11.40 14.49
C TYR A 265 -9.70 -11.55 13.50
N LEU A 266 -9.41 -10.50 12.71
CA LEU A 266 -8.23 -10.52 11.82
C LEU A 266 -6.95 -10.74 12.64
N LEU A 267 -6.79 -10.00 13.75
CA LEU A 267 -5.60 -10.12 14.60
C LEU A 267 -5.49 -11.46 15.32
N ALA A 268 -6.61 -12.09 15.68
CA ALA A 268 -6.59 -13.44 16.25
C ALA A 268 -5.98 -14.48 15.27
N THR A 269 -6.19 -14.31 13.96
CA THR A 269 -5.63 -15.21 12.95
C THR A 269 -4.11 -15.06 12.73
N GLN A 270 -3.51 -13.98 13.20
CA GLN A 270 -2.05 -13.80 13.18
C GLN A 270 -1.32 -14.87 14.01
N MET A 271 -1.96 -15.38 15.07
CA MET A 271 -1.30 -16.08 16.17
C MET A 271 -0.69 -17.45 15.82
N GLU A 272 -1.01 -18.06 14.68
CA GLU A 272 -0.80 -19.51 14.48
C GLU A 272 0.17 -19.92 13.36
N GLY A 273 1.19 -19.11 13.03
CA GLY A 273 2.25 -19.66 12.16
C GLY A 273 3.36 -18.73 11.74
N HIS A 274 3.22 -17.44 11.99
CA HIS A 274 4.19 -16.46 11.52
C HIS A 274 4.82 -15.70 12.69
N LYS A 275 6.16 -15.68 12.71
CA LYS A 275 6.92 -14.78 13.60
C LYS A 275 6.88 -13.37 13.01
N MET A 276 5.74 -12.70 13.13
CA MET A 276 5.55 -11.32 12.67
C MET A 276 4.74 -10.51 13.66
N THR A 277 4.83 -9.18 13.58
CA THR A 277 3.99 -8.29 14.38
C THR A 277 2.57 -8.20 13.81
N ALA A 278 1.62 -7.74 14.62
CA ALA A 278 0.24 -7.49 14.18
C ALA A 278 0.15 -6.59 12.95
N GLN A 279 0.92 -5.50 12.95
CA GLN A 279 0.91 -4.56 11.83
C GLN A 279 1.57 -5.16 10.58
N GLU A 280 2.66 -5.93 10.76
CA GLU A 280 3.29 -6.63 9.63
C GLU A 280 2.33 -7.63 8.97
N TYR A 281 1.54 -8.36 9.76
CA TYR A 281 0.51 -9.25 9.22
C TYR A 281 -0.53 -8.48 8.40
N LEU A 282 -1.09 -7.40 8.96
CA LEU A 282 -2.12 -6.60 8.30
C LEU A 282 -1.62 -5.86 7.04
N ASP A 283 -0.31 -5.59 6.95
CA ASP A 283 0.29 -4.98 5.76
C ASP A 283 0.73 -6.01 4.71
N ARG A 284 1.07 -7.25 5.11
CA ARG A 284 1.44 -8.36 4.19
C ARG A 284 0.24 -9.09 3.62
N GLN A 285 -0.79 -9.32 4.44
CA GLN A 285 -2.02 -9.95 4.02
C GLN A 285 -2.94 -8.91 3.39
N SER A 286 -3.33 -9.14 2.14
CA SER A 286 -4.21 -8.21 1.41
C SER A 286 -5.49 -8.85 0.88
N GLU A 287 -5.65 -10.15 1.09
CA GLU A 287 -6.84 -10.90 0.70
C GLU A 287 -7.37 -11.67 1.92
N PHE A 288 -8.64 -11.46 2.24
CA PHE A 288 -9.31 -12.06 3.38
C PHE A 288 -10.56 -12.76 2.89
N THR A 289 -10.63 -14.08 3.06
CA THR A 289 -11.90 -14.80 2.97
C THR A 289 -12.51 -14.86 4.37
N ILE A 290 -13.83 -14.70 4.47
CA ILE A 290 -14.58 -14.77 5.72
C ILE A 290 -15.82 -15.57 5.43
N ILE A 291 -15.95 -16.74 6.04
CA ILE A 291 -17.13 -17.58 5.92
C ILE A 291 -17.92 -17.44 7.22
N LEU A 292 -19.23 -17.28 7.12
CA LEU A 292 -20.12 -17.07 8.24
C LEU A 292 -21.28 -18.04 8.10
N PHE A 293 -21.53 -18.83 9.13
CA PHE A 293 -22.64 -19.78 9.13
C PHE A 293 -23.75 -19.22 9.99
N TYR A 294 -24.99 -19.22 9.49
CA TYR A 294 -26.12 -18.67 10.24
C TYR A 294 -27.31 -19.62 10.26
N ASN A 295 -28.04 -19.64 11.37
CA ASN A 295 -29.25 -20.44 11.55
C ASN A 295 -30.46 -19.51 11.70
N VAL A 296 -31.45 -19.68 10.83
CA VAL A 296 -32.64 -18.82 10.73
C VAL A 296 -33.67 -19.10 11.83
N ASN A 297 -33.70 -20.33 12.37
CA ASN A 297 -34.81 -20.85 13.18
C ASN A 297 -34.53 -20.94 14.69
N ASN A 298 -33.60 -20.16 15.23
CA ASN A 298 -33.36 -20.18 16.67
C ASN A 298 -34.27 -19.17 17.39
N GLU A 299 -35.08 -19.64 18.35
CA GLU A 299 -36.05 -18.87 19.14
C GLU A 299 -35.40 -17.73 19.96
N GLN A 300 -34.07 -17.75 20.11
CA GLN A 300 -33.28 -16.74 20.82
C GLN A 300 -32.64 -15.69 19.88
N GLY A 301 -32.98 -15.71 18.58
CA GLY A 301 -32.40 -14.84 17.54
C GLY A 301 -31.60 -15.65 16.52
N ALA A 302 -31.48 -15.17 15.27
CA ALA A 302 -30.67 -15.87 14.27
C ALA A 302 -29.21 -15.92 14.72
N PHE A 303 -28.72 -17.08 15.16
CA PHE A 303 -27.32 -17.22 15.54
C PHE A 303 -26.50 -17.31 14.26
N LEU A 304 -25.53 -16.40 14.13
CA LEU A 304 -24.36 -16.62 13.30
C LEU A 304 -23.35 -17.43 14.12
N SER A 305 -23.21 -18.73 13.85
CA SER A 305 -21.94 -19.39 14.18
C SER A 305 -20.94 -18.98 13.12
N ALA A 306 -20.26 -17.85 13.34
CA ALA A 306 -19.23 -17.41 12.41
C ALA A 306 -18.02 -18.36 12.52
N LYS A 307 -17.85 -19.21 11.51
CA LYS A 307 -16.61 -19.95 11.27
C LYS A 307 -15.78 -19.13 10.28
N ILE A 308 -15.09 -18.11 10.79
CA ILE A 308 -14.27 -17.26 9.94
C ILE A 308 -13.13 -18.12 9.39
N ILE A 309 -13.13 -18.37 8.08
CA ILE A 309 -12.01 -19.00 7.38
C ILE A 309 -11.15 -17.93 6.72
N ILE A 310 -10.12 -17.44 7.39
CA ILE A 310 -9.16 -16.50 6.80
C ILE A 310 -8.01 -17.30 6.19
N ASN A 311 -7.97 -17.40 4.85
CA ASN A 311 -6.86 -18.02 4.13
C ASN A 311 -6.53 -19.44 4.64
N ASP A 312 -7.55 -20.30 4.63
CA ASP A 312 -7.54 -21.70 5.08
C ASP A 312 -7.52 -21.94 6.61
N TRP A 313 -7.54 -20.90 7.45
CA TRP A 313 -7.57 -21.01 8.92
C TRP A 313 -8.95 -20.87 9.52
N THR A 314 -9.36 -21.78 10.40
CA THR A 314 -10.70 -21.77 11.03
C THR A 314 -10.68 -21.15 12.43
N LEU A 315 -11.38 -20.03 12.62
CA LEU A 315 -11.71 -19.50 13.94
C LEU A 315 -13.18 -19.79 14.28
N TRP A 316 -13.44 -20.31 15.48
CA TRP A 316 -14.79 -20.56 16.00
C TRP A 316 -15.24 -19.41 16.89
N MET A 317 -16.36 -18.78 16.55
CA MET A 317 -17.03 -17.80 17.40
C MET A 317 -18.18 -18.48 18.15
N HIS A 318 -18.26 -18.28 19.46
CA HIS A 318 -19.40 -18.71 20.27
C HIS A 318 -20.23 -17.49 20.68
N GLY A 319 -21.52 -17.69 21.00
CA GLY A 319 -22.48 -16.60 21.21
C GLY A 319 -22.18 -15.61 22.35
N THR A 320 -21.08 -15.79 23.11
CA THR A 320 -20.56 -14.78 24.06
C THR A 320 -19.65 -13.75 23.40
N ASP A 321 -19.21 -14.00 22.16
CA ASP A 321 -18.21 -13.22 21.42
C ASP A 321 -18.86 -12.35 20.31
N ILE A 322 -20.18 -12.48 20.10
CA ILE A 322 -20.98 -11.88 19.01
C ILE A 322 -21.98 -10.86 19.59
#